data_AF-A0A0A9HHP5-F1
#
_entry.id   AF-A0A0A9HHP5-F1
#
_cell.length_a   1.000
_cell.length_b   1.000
_cell.length_c   1.000
_cell.angle_alpha   90.00
_cell.angle_beta   90.00
_cell.angle_gamma   90.00
#
_symmetry.space_group_name_H-M   'P 1'
#
loop_
_entity.id
_entity.type
_entity.pdbx_description
1 polymer ?
#
loop_
_entity_poly.entity_id
_entity_poly.type
_entity_poly.pdbx_seq_one_letter_code
_entity_poly.pdbx_strand_id
1 'polypeptide(L)' 'MTFGSEDKCYSFYNKYARDKGFSIRKDVVRREKKVGDIFYRRYLCSKEGS' A
#
# COMPACT_ATOMS: atom_id res chain seq x y z
N MET A 1 -10.27 9.28 1.37
CA MET A 1 -10.45 8.25 0.31
C MET A 1 -10.67 6.92 1.01
N THR A 2 -11.75 6.20 0.72
CA THR A 2 -12.06 4.90 1.32
C THR A 2 -12.04 3.85 0.22
N PHE A 3 -11.35 2.74 0.44
CA PHE A 3 -11.24 1.66 -0.54
C PHE A 3 -11.94 0.41 -0.02
N GLY A 4 -12.60 -0.33 -0.93
CA GLY A 4 -13.25 -1.59 -0.57
C GLY A 4 -12.30 -2.78 -0.43
N SER A 5 -11.00 -2.63 -0.73
CA SER A 5 -9.99 -3.66 -0.53
C SER A 5 -8.56 -3.07 -0.52
N GLU A 6 -7.62 -3.82 0.05
CA GLU A 6 -6.19 -3.47 0.01
C GLU A 6 -5.69 -3.35 -1.44
N ASP A 7 -6.11 -4.24 -2.34
CA ASP A 7 -5.65 -4.23 -3.74
C ASP A 7 -6.15 -3.02 -4.53
N LYS A 8 -7.37 -2.54 -4.26
CA LYS A 8 -7.88 -1.30 -4.86
C LYS A 8 -7.11 -0.08 -4.35
N CYS A 9 -6.81 -0.05 -3.06
CA CYS A 9 -5.96 0.98 -2.46
C CYS A 9 -4.56 0.99 -3.09
N TYR A 10 -3.92 -0.18 -3.15
CA TYR A 10 -2.59 -0.35 -3.75
C TYR A 10 -2.58 0.09 -5.22
N SER A 11 -3.54 -0.36 -6.02
CA SER A 11 -3.63 -0.01 -7.44
C SER A 11 -3.79 1.50 -7.66
N PHE A 12 -4.60 2.17 -6.83
CA PHE A 12 -4.81 3.61 -6.90
C PHE A 12 -3.51 4.38 -6.62
N TYR A 13 -2.85 4.11 -5.50
CA TYR A 13 -1.61 4.80 -5.14
C TYR A 13 -0.45 4.44 -6.06
N ASN A 14 -0.38 3.19 -6.54
CA ASN A 14 0.66 2.78 -7.48
C ASN A 14 0.47 3.39 -8.86
N LYS A 15 -0.77 3.59 -9.31
CA LYS A 15 -1.05 4.36 -10.53
C LYS A 15 -0.53 5.79 -10.39
N TYR A 16 -0.89 6.47 -9.30
CA TYR A 16 -0.38 7.82 -9.01
C TYR A 16 1.15 7.87 -8.97
N ALA A 17 1.79 6.91 -8.29
CA ALA A 17 3.25 6.82 -8.23
C ALA A 17 3.88 6.65 -9.62
N ARG A 18 3.28 5.82 -10.49
CA ARG A 18 3.75 5.63 -11.87
C ARG A 18 3.64 6.88 -12.70
N ASP A 19 2.55 7.64 -12.55
CA ASP A 19 2.40 8.94 -13.21
C ASP A 19 3.46 9.95 -12.72
N LYS A 20 4.00 9.76 -11.50
CA LYS A 20 5.13 10.51 -10.95
C LYS A 20 6.51 9.88 -11.23
N GLY A 21 6.57 8.82 -12.05
CA GLY A 21 7.80 8.19 -12.49
C GLY A 21 8.47 7.28 -11.45
N PHE A 22 7.70 6.70 -10.52
CA PHE A 22 8.16 5.66 -9.60
C PHE A 22 7.06 4.61 -9.36
N SER A 23 7.30 3.61 -8.51
CA SER A 23 6.26 2.67 -8.07
C SER A 23 6.24 2.57 -6.55
N ILE A 24 5.18 1.99 -6.00
CA ILE A 24 5.13 1.68 -4.57
C ILE A 24 5.32 0.19 -4.32
N ARG A 25 6.04 -0.13 -3.24
CA ARG A 25 6.27 -1.49 -2.76
C ARG A 25 5.57 -1.69 -1.42
N LYS A 26 5.03 -2.90 -1.22
CA LYS A 26 4.36 -3.24 0.05
C LYS A 26 5.43 -3.51 1.10
N ASP A 27 5.31 -2.88 2.26
CA ASP A 27 6.23 -3.04 3.38
C ASP A 27 5.46 -3.64 4.56
N VAL A 28 5.32 -2.92 5.68
CA VAL A 28 4.66 -3.40 6.89
C VAL A 28 3.17 -3.67 6.67
N VAL A 29 2.69 -4.77 7.24
CA VAL A 29 1.27 -5.07 7.43
C VAL A 29 1.01 -5.31 8.92
N ARG A 30 -0.05 -4.72 9.46
CA ARG A 30 -0.54 -5.07 10.79
C ARG A 30 -1.96 -5.60 10.68
N ARG A 31 -2.18 -6.71 11.35
CA ARG A 31 -3.46 -7.43 11.38
C ARG A 31 -4.02 -7.42 12.78
N GLU A 32 -5.34 -7.35 12.87
CA GLU A 32 -6.02 -7.54 14.14
C GLU A 32 -5.79 -8.97 14.61
N LYS A 33 -5.51 -9.16 15.91
CA LYS A 33 -5.14 -10.48 16.45
C LYS A 33 -6.27 -11.50 16.39
N LYS A 34 -7.53 -11.05 16.45
CA LYS A 34 -8.71 -11.92 16.57
C LYS A 34 -9.24 -12.37 15.23
N VAL A 35 -9.54 -11.43 14.34
CA VAL A 35 -10.17 -11.71 13.03
C VAL A 35 -9.12 -11.88 11.92
N GLY A 36 -7.91 -11.34 12.11
CA GLY A 36 -6.84 -11.36 11.11
C GLY A 36 -6.94 -10.23 10.07
N ASP A 37 -7.93 -9.36 10.21
CA ASP A 37 -8.17 -8.24 9.29
C ASP A 37 -7.03 -7.23 9.30
N ILE A 38 -6.70 -6.71 8.11
CA ILE A 38 -5.65 -5.71 7.95
C ILE A 38 -6.20 -4.35 8.34
N PHE A 39 -5.76 -3.84 9.49
CA PHE A 39 -6.10 -2.48 9.92
C PHE A 39 -5.04 -1.45 9.51
N TYR A 40 -3.84 -1.90 9.13
CA TYR A 40 -2.76 -1.00 8.69
C TYR A 40 -1.85 -1.65 7.66
N ARG A 41 -1.51 -0.89 6.61
CA ARG A 41 -0.51 -1.25 5.59
C ARG A 41 0.38 -0.04 5.30
N ARG A 42 1.70 -0.25 5.31
CA ARG A 42 2.70 0.73 4.87
C ARG A 42 3.15 0.41 3.44
N TYR A 43 3.25 1.45 2.63
CA TYR A 43 3.83 1.41 1.29
C TYR A 43 5.05 2.33 1.25
N LEU A 44 6.10 1.89 0.59
CA LEU A 44 7.32 2.68 0.39
C LEU A 44 7.48 3.05 -1.08
N CYS A 45 8.19 4.14 -1.34
CA CYS A 45 8.59 4.52 -2.70
C CYS A 45 9.65 3.53 -3.22
N SER A 46 9.57 3.17 -4.50
CA SER A 46 10.59 2.34 -5.16
C SER A 46 11.94 3.05 -5.30
N LYS A 47 11.97 4.37 -5.15
CA LYS A 47 13.18 5.20 -5.19
C LYS A 47 13.76 5.49 -3.80
N GLU A 48 13.04 5.18 -2.72
CA GLU A 48 13.61 5.24 -1.38
C GLU A 48 14.49 4.00 -1.17
N GLY A 49 15.82 4.22 -1.27
CA GLY A 49 16.88 3.45 -0.62
C GLY A 49 16.99 1.94 -0.92
N SER A 50 18.18 1.54 -1.39
CA SER A 50 18.77 0.23 -1.09
C SER A 50 19.22 0.17 0.36
#